data_AF-A0A9E4SQP3-F1
#
_entry.id   AF-A0A9E4SQP3-F1
#
_cell.length_a   1.000
_cell.length_b   1.000
_cell.length_c   1.000
_cell.angle_alpha   90.00
_cell.angle_beta   90.00
_cell.angle_gamma   90.00
#
_symmetry.space_group_name_H-M   'P 1'
#
loop_
_entity.id
_entity.type
_entity.pdbx_description
1 polymer ?
#
loop_
_entity_poly.entity_id
_entity_poly.type
_entity_poly.pdbx_seq_one_letter_code
_entity_poly.pdbx_strand_id
1 'polypeptide(L)'
;MNFLGIGLPEIVLISLIAVVVLGPERFPEAAVQVARAIKWLRGYATENTRDLRHEFAELTREYEEMREELDEVRQAVSSGISVASDELNKVIKETKPALEAARPDRLAGDNEPIIEPGGELPPEPDRSDNGA
;
A
#
# COMPACT_ATOMS: atom_id res chain seq x y z
N MET A 1 17.41 36.76 12.60
CA MET A 1 16.58 35.54 12.62
C MET A 1 15.20 35.96 13.10
N ASN A 2 14.19 35.91 12.22
CA ASN A 2 12.82 36.29 12.55
C ASN A 2 12.07 35.01 12.93
N PHE A 3 11.61 34.91 14.18
CA PHE A 3 11.12 33.66 14.77
C PHE A 3 9.75 33.22 14.22
N LEU A 4 8.97 34.14 13.62
CA LEU A 4 7.63 33.92 13.08
C LEU A 4 7.33 34.80 11.84
N GLY A 5 8.36 35.24 11.12
CA GLY A 5 8.23 36.35 10.15
C GLY A 5 8.12 37.74 10.79
N ILE A 6 8.12 37.79 12.13
CA ILE A 6 8.07 39.00 12.95
C ILE A 6 9.47 39.26 13.53
N GLY A 7 9.98 40.48 13.37
CA GLY A 7 11.24 40.93 13.96
C GLY A 7 11.06 41.56 15.35
N LEU A 8 12.19 41.91 15.98
CA LEU A 8 12.19 42.62 17.27
C LEU A 8 11.40 43.95 17.22
N PRO A 9 11.57 44.81 16.19
CA PRO A 9 10.81 46.06 16.07
C PRO A 9 9.30 45.83 15.97
N GLU A 10 8.87 44.82 15.22
CA GLU A 10 7.46 44.49 15.04
C GLU A 10 6.83 43.97 16.35
N ILE A 11 7.55 43.17 17.14
CA ILE A 11 7.10 42.75 18.48
C ILE A 11 6.87 43.96 19.40
N VAL A 12 7.78 44.94 19.38
CA VAL A 12 7.65 46.16 20.19
C VAL A 12 6.43 46.98 19.75
N LEU A 13 6.24 47.14 18.43
CA LEU A 13 5.09 47.86 17.89
C LEU A 13 3.76 47.21 18.29
N ILE A 14 3.65 45.88 18.15
CA ILE A 14 2.44 45.13 18.52
C ILE A 14 2.19 45.24 20.04
N SER A 15 3.24 45.14 20.86
CA SER A 15 3.13 45.27 22.32
C SER A 15 2.63 46.66 22.72
N LEU A 16 3.10 47.72 22.03
CA LEU A 16 2.64 49.07 22.27
C LEU A 16 1.14 49.23 21.95
N ILE A 17 0.70 48.72 20.80
CA ILE A 17 -0.72 48.73 20.40
C ILE A 17 -1.56 47.94 21.40
N ALA A 18 -1.10 46.76 21.81
CA ALA A 18 -1.80 45.92 22.79
C ALA A 18 -1.95 46.63 24.15
N VAL A 19 -0.91 47.33 24.61
CA VAL A 19 -0.94 48.14 25.84
C VAL A 19 -1.93 49.30 25.72
N VAL A 20 -2.02 49.96 24.56
CA VAL A 20 -3.00 51.06 24.37
C VAL A 20 -4.44 50.54 24.38
N VAL A 21 -4.70 49.40 23.73
CA VAL A 21 -6.05 48.82 23.62
C VAL A 21 -6.51 48.21 24.94
N LEU A 22 -5.66 47.44 25.60
CA LEU A 22 -6.00 46.67 26.79
C LEU A 22 -5.72 47.45 28.09
N GLY A 23 -4.78 48.38 28.04
CA GLY A 23 -4.23 49.10 29.19
C GLY A 23 -2.89 48.52 29.66
N PRO A 24 -1.97 49.36 30.18
CA PRO A 24 -0.63 48.95 30.62
C PRO A 24 -0.64 48.00 31.81
N GLU A 25 -1.67 48.06 32.65
CA GLU A 25 -1.82 47.14 33.79
C GLU A 25 -2.36 45.77 33.36
N ARG A 26 -3.18 45.73 32.31
CA ARG A 26 -3.89 44.52 31.88
C ARG A 26 -3.10 43.67 30.89
N PHE A 27 -2.20 44.28 30.10
CA PHE A 27 -1.26 43.56 29.22
C PHE A 27 -0.41 42.51 29.95
N PRO A 28 0.34 42.87 31.02
CA PRO A 28 1.13 41.88 31.76
C PRO A 28 0.25 40.86 32.48
N GLU A 29 -0.91 41.28 32.99
CA GLU A 29 -1.85 40.38 33.67
C GLU A 29 -2.38 39.29 32.71
N ALA A 30 -2.77 39.67 31.49
CA ALA A 30 -3.19 38.73 30.45
C ALA A 30 -2.07 37.78 30.03
N ALA A 31 -0.84 38.27 29.86
CA ALA A 31 0.31 37.44 29.55
C ALA A 31 0.58 36.38 30.64
N VAL A 32 0.47 36.77 31.92
CA VAL A 32 0.61 35.84 33.05
C VAL A 32 -0.49 34.78 33.05
N GLN A 33 -1.74 35.14 32.73
CA GLN A 33 -2.85 34.18 32.65
C GLN A 33 -2.62 33.14 31.55
N VAL A 34 -2.21 33.59 30.36
CA VAL A 34 -1.85 32.69 29.25
C VAL A 34 -0.67 31.80 29.63
N ALA A 35 0.37 32.35 30.25
CA ALA A 35 1.52 31.58 30.70
C ALA A 35 1.14 30.51 31.75
N ARG A 36 0.24 30.83 32.69
CA ARG A 36 -0.30 29.87 33.66
C ARG A 36 -1.11 28.77 32.97
N ALA A 37 -1.98 29.13 32.01
CA ALA A 37 -2.76 28.16 31.25
C ALA A 37 -1.86 27.19 30.46
N ILE A 38 -0.83 27.71 29.79
CA ILE A 38 0.17 26.90 29.09
C ILE A 38 0.94 26.01 30.08
N LYS A 39 1.32 26.54 31.25
CA LYS A 39 2.01 25.76 32.29
C LYS A 39 1.15 24.62 32.80
N TRP A 40 -0.14 24.85 33.01
CA TRP A 40 -1.09 23.81 33.39
C TRP A 40 -1.23 22.76 32.29
N LEU A 41 -1.51 23.18 31.05
CA LEU A 41 -1.56 22.27 29.90
C LEU A 41 -0.30 21.42 29.76
N ARG A 42 0.87 22.03 29.91
CA ARG A 42 2.16 21.32 29.87
C ARG A 42 2.28 20.34 31.04
N GLY A 43 1.86 20.71 32.25
CA GLY A 43 1.81 19.81 33.40
C GLY A 43 0.94 18.59 33.13
N TYR A 44 -0.32 18.79 32.74
CA TYR A 44 -1.26 17.72 32.37
C TYR A 44 -0.74 16.83 31.24
N ALA A 45 -0.17 17.43 30.18
CA ALA A 45 0.41 16.68 29.09
C ALA A 45 1.62 15.85 29.55
N THR A 46 2.43 16.36 30.47
CA THR A 46 3.63 15.65 30.96
C THR A 46 3.27 14.53 31.95
N GLU A 47 2.29 14.76 32.83
CA GLU A 47 1.81 13.78 33.81
C GLU A 47 1.18 12.57 33.10
N ASN A 48 0.21 12.81 32.20
CA ASN A 48 -0.39 11.73 31.42
C ASN A 48 0.63 11.07 30.50
N THR A 49 1.58 11.79 29.91
CA THR A 49 2.63 11.14 29.10
C THR A 49 3.52 10.22 29.93
N ARG A 50 3.64 10.41 31.25
CA ARG A 50 4.48 9.56 32.11
C ARG A 50 3.82 8.21 32.37
N ASP A 51 2.53 8.23 32.71
CA ASP A 51 1.74 7.02 32.91
C ASP A 51 1.50 6.30 31.59
N LEU A 52 1.20 7.06 30.54
CA LEU A 52 1.02 6.52 29.19
C LEU A 52 2.35 5.99 28.66
N ARG A 53 3.51 6.61 28.88
CA ARG A 53 4.80 6.00 28.45
C ARG A 53 5.07 4.66 29.12
N HIS A 54 4.61 4.45 30.35
CA HIS A 54 4.77 3.18 31.05
C HIS A 54 3.83 2.12 30.44
N GLU A 55 2.55 2.44 30.26
CA GLU A 55 1.57 1.55 29.64
C GLU A 55 1.85 1.29 28.16
N PHE A 56 2.25 2.32 27.41
CA PHE A 56 2.70 2.18 26.02
C PHE A 56 4.01 1.40 25.92
N ALA A 57 4.93 1.49 26.89
CA ALA A 57 6.13 0.65 26.86
C ALA A 57 5.80 -0.84 27.09
N GLU A 58 4.82 -1.16 27.92
CA GLU A 58 4.29 -2.52 28.06
C GLU A 58 3.54 -2.97 26.80
N LEU A 59 2.63 -2.16 26.26
CA LEU A 59 1.94 -2.45 25.00
C LEU A 59 2.92 -2.59 23.83
N THR A 60 3.97 -1.77 23.76
CA THR A 60 4.97 -1.86 22.69
C THR A 60 5.73 -3.16 22.75
N ARG A 61 6.07 -3.65 23.95
CA ARG A 61 6.69 -4.98 24.13
C ARG A 61 5.77 -6.11 23.70
N GLU A 62 4.50 -6.05 24.10
CA GLU A 62 3.50 -7.07 23.72
C GLU A 62 3.26 -7.07 22.19
N TYR A 63 3.31 -5.90 21.55
CA TYR A 63 3.29 -5.77 20.09
C TYR A 63 4.54 -6.32 19.41
N GLU A 64 5.72 -6.17 20.03
CA GLU A 64 6.99 -6.67 19.50
C GLU A 64 7.04 -8.20 19.57
N GLU A 65 6.60 -8.78 20.69
CA GLU A 65 6.46 -10.24 20.87
C GLU A 65 5.44 -10.84 19.89
N MET A 66 4.27 -10.21 19.70
CA MET A 66 3.31 -10.63 18.67
C MET A 66 3.91 -10.56 17.26
N ARG A 67 4.77 -9.58 16.98
CA ARG A 67 5.42 -9.42 15.67
C ARG A 67 6.41 -10.55 15.41
N GLU A 68 7.16 -10.95 16.43
CA GLU A 68 8.14 -12.01 16.38
C GLU A 68 7.46 -13.38 16.15
N GLU A 69 6.37 -13.64 16.87
CA GLU A 69 5.56 -14.86 16.70
C GLU A 69 4.92 -14.93 15.31
N LEU A 70 4.46 -13.80 14.77
CA LEU A 70 3.95 -13.70 13.40
C LEU A 70 5.03 -13.91 12.33
N ASP A 71 6.25 -13.42 12.55
CA ASP A 71 7.37 -13.63 11.63
C ASP A 71 7.83 -15.10 11.61
N GLU A 72 7.85 -15.78 12.76
CA GLU A 72 8.12 -17.23 12.83
C GLU A 72 7.04 -18.04 12.08
N VAL A 73 5.76 -17.75 12.31
CA VAL A 73 4.64 -18.40 11.60
C VAL A 73 4.75 -18.14 10.10
N ARG A 74 5.04 -16.90 9.69
CA ARG A 74 5.21 -16.53 8.28
C ARG A 74 6.37 -17.30 7.65
N GLN A 75 7.49 -17.46 8.36
CA GLN A 75 8.65 -18.19 7.87
C GLN A 75 8.38 -19.70 7.78
N ALA A 76 7.71 -20.29 8.77
CA ALA A 76 7.30 -21.68 8.76
C ALA A 76 6.35 -22.00 7.60
N VAL A 77 5.33 -21.14 7.38
CA VAL A 77 4.39 -21.27 6.26
C VAL A 77 5.10 -21.11 4.92
N SER A 78 5.95 -20.08 4.76
CA SER A 78 6.74 -19.88 3.54
C SER A 78 7.62 -21.09 3.21
N SER A 79 8.26 -21.66 4.24
CA SER A 79 9.12 -22.84 4.08
C SER A 79 8.31 -24.07 3.67
N GLY A 80 7.17 -24.31 4.33
CA GLY A 80 6.27 -25.41 3.98
C GLY A 80 5.71 -25.31 2.56
N ILE A 81 5.31 -24.10 2.13
CA ILE A 81 4.84 -23.85 0.76
C ILE A 81 5.96 -24.10 -0.26
N SER A 82 7.19 -23.68 0.04
CA SER A 82 8.33 -23.85 -0.87
C SER A 82 8.67 -25.33 -1.06
N VAL A 83 8.74 -26.09 0.04
CA VAL A 83 8.98 -27.54 0.00
C VAL A 83 7.85 -28.27 -0.75
N ALA A 84 6.59 -27.92 -0.47
CA ALA A 84 5.45 -28.52 -1.18
C ALA A 84 5.48 -28.21 -2.68
N SER A 85 5.87 -26.99 -3.06
CA SER A 85 6.00 -26.56 -4.46
C SER A 85 7.14 -27.28 -5.18
N ASP A 86 8.25 -27.52 -4.49
CA ASP A 86 9.39 -28.27 -5.03
C ASP A 86 9.07 -29.75 -5.26
N GLU A 87 8.38 -30.39 -4.31
CA GLU A 87 7.90 -31.76 -4.46
C GLU A 87 6.86 -31.87 -5.58
N LEU A 88 5.91 -30.93 -5.66
CA LEU A 88 4.96 -30.85 -6.78
C LEU A 88 5.68 -30.68 -8.13
N ASN A 89 6.67 -29.81 -8.22
CA ASN A 89 7.46 -29.61 -9.44
C ASN A 89 8.26 -30.85 -9.83
N LYS A 90 8.81 -31.59 -8.86
CA LYS A 90 9.45 -32.89 -9.09
C LYS A 90 8.48 -33.90 -9.64
N VAL A 91 7.32 -34.08 -8.98
CA VAL A 91 6.28 -35.01 -9.44
C VAL A 91 5.81 -34.63 -10.85
N ILE A 92 5.58 -33.35 -11.12
CA ILE A 92 5.21 -32.89 -12.46
C ILE A 92 6.32 -33.21 -13.47
N LYS A 93 7.59 -32.95 -13.16
CA LYS A 93 8.73 -33.27 -14.05
C LYS A 93 8.91 -34.77 -14.28
N GLU A 94 8.71 -35.59 -13.26
CA GLU A 94 8.84 -37.05 -13.34
C GLU A 94 7.65 -37.68 -14.05
N THR A 95 6.46 -37.11 -13.87
CA THR A 95 5.23 -37.61 -14.50
C THR A 95 5.06 -37.09 -15.92
N LYS A 96 5.63 -35.92 -16.29
CA LYS A 96 5.59 -35.36 -17.65
C LYS A 96 6.04 -36.34 -18.74
N PRO A 97 7.23 -36.97 -18.66
CA PRO A 97 7.68 -37.92 -19.67
C PRO A 97 6.85 -39.21 -19.65
N ALA A 98 6.35 -39.65 -18.49
CA ALA A 98 5.47 -40.80 -18.38
C ALA A 98 4.07 -40.54 -18.98
N LEU A 99 3.57 -39.30 -18.88
CA LEU A 99 2.29 -38.85 -19.42
C LEU A 99 2.39 -38.54 -20.92
N GLU A 100 3.52 -38.02 -21.40
CA GLU A 100 3.81 -37.84 -22.83
C GLU A 100 4.01 -39.19 -23.54
N ALA A 101 4.66 -40.17 -22.89
CA ALA A 101 4.85 -41.52 -23.43
C ALA A 101 3.56 -42.38 -23.41
N ALA A 102 2.59 -42.04 -22.56
CA ALA A 102 1.29 -42.71 -22.48
C ALA A 102 0.22 -42.08 -23.40
N ARG A 103 0.56 -41.10 -24.25
CA ARG A 103 -0.35 -40.65 -25.31
C ARG A 103 -0.57 -41.81 -26.30
N PRO A 104 -1.80 -42.29 -26.49
CA PRO A 104 -2.09 -43.16 -27.62
C PRO A 104 -2.02 -42.31 -28.88
N ASP A 105 -1.18 -42.73 -29.83
CA ASP A 105 -1.12 -42.18 -31.18
C ASP A 105 -2.53 -41.98 -31.74
N ARG A 106 -2.88 -40.73 -32.07
CA ARG A 106 -3.75 -40.53 -33.22
C ARG A 106 -2.90 -40.78 -34.46
N LEU A 107 -3.08 -42.00 -34.97
CA LEU A 107 -2.76 -42.42 -36.31
C LEU A 107 -3.20 -41.36 -37.34
N ALA A 108 -2.40 -41.30 -38.40
CA ALA A 108 -2.57 -40.51 -39.60
C ALA A 108 -3.96 -40.59 -40.26
N GLY A 109 -4.25 -39.52 -41.01
CA GLY A 109 -5.34 -39.38 -41.97
C GLY A 109 -5.86 -37.94 -41.89
N ASP A 110 -5.96 -37.09 -42.92
CA ASP A 110 -6.26 -37.38 -44.32
C ASP A 110 -5.75 -36.19 -45.19
N ASN A 111 -4.83 -36.44 -46.12
CA ASN A 111 -4.70 -35.62 -47.33
C ASN A 111 -5.39 -36.43 -48.42
N GLU A 112 -6.62 -36.03 -48.82
CA GLU A 112 -7.20 -36.07 -50.19
C GLU A 112 -8.74 -35.90 -50.18
N PRO A 113 -9.35 -35.44 -51.29
CA PRO A 113 -9.87 -34.10 -51.50
C PRO A 113 -11.36 -33.94 -51.13
N ILE A 114 -11.79 -32.70 -50.89
CA ILE A 114 -13.19 -32.35 -50.68
C ILE A 114 -13.94 -32.48 -52.02
N ILE A 115 -14.65 -33.59 -52.24
CA ILE A 115 -15.69 -33.70 -53.27
C ILE A 115 -17.04 -33.57 -52.56
N GLU A 116 -17.67 -32.40 -52.69
CA GLU A 116 -19.08 -32.19 -52.36
C GLU A 116 -19.96 -32.79 -53.46
N PRO A 117 -20.87 -33.74 -53.16
CA PRO A 117 -21.84 -34.20 -54.13
C PRO A 117 -23.13 -33.37 -54.03
N GLY A 118 -23.29 -32.44 -54.97
CA GLY A 118 -24.60 -32.12 -55.56
C GLY A 118 -25.46 -31.09 -54.85
N GLY A 119 -25.42 -29.85 -55.37
CA GLY A 119 -26.35 -28.77 -55.02
C GLY A 119 -26.18 -27.50 -55.85
N GLU A 120 -26.25 -27.65 -57.18
CA GLU A 120 -26.48 -26.62 -58.21
C GLU A 120 -25.36 -25.60 -58.57
N LEU A 121 -25.06 -25.53 -59.87
CA LEU A 121 -24.28 -24.51 -60.58
C LEU A 121 -25.24 -23.77 -61.55
N PRO A 122 -24.87 -22.65 -62.19
CA PRO A 122 -24.71 -21.27 -61.76
C PRO A 122 -25.80 -20.35 -62.40
N PRO A 123 -25.68 -19.01 -62.31
CA PRO A 123 -25.12 -18.34 -63.48
C PRO A 123 -24.05 -17.29 -63.15
N GLU A 124 -22.93 -17.38 -63.87
CA GLU A 124 -22.05 -16.26 -64.26
C GLU A 124 -22.83 -15.26 -65.13
N PRO A 125 -22.28 -14.11 -65.55
CA PRO A 125 -21.15 -13.31 -65.06
C PRO A 125 -21.54 -11.81 -64.93
N ASP A 126 -20.65 -10.94 -64.44
CA ASP A 126 -20.28 -9.81 -65.31
C ASP A 126 -18.87 -9.28 -65.01
N ARG A 127 -18.13 -9.15 -66.10
CA ARG A 127 -16.81 -8.54 -66.20
C ARG A 127 -17.00 -7.03 -66.28
N SER A 128 -16.40 -6.29 -65.36
CA SER A 128 -15.93 -4.92 -65.60
C SER A 128 -14.70 -4.77 -64.71
N ASP A 129 -13.49 -4.88 -65.24
CA ASP A 129 -12.84 -3.86 -66.07
C ASP A 129 -13.00 -2.45 -65.46
N ASN A 130 -11.89 -1.98 -64.89
CA ASN A 130 -11.36 -0.61 -64.90
C ASN A 130 -10.44 -0.51 -63.67
N GLY A 131 -9.11 -0.46 -63.78
CA GLY A 131 -8.36 0.29 -64.77
C GLY A 131 -8.19 1.71 -64.27
N ALA A 132 -7.10 1.93 -63.50
CA ALA A 132 -6.35 3.19 -63.28
C ALA A 132 -5.65 3.15 -61.92
#